data_AF-X1GVW7-F1
#
_entry.id   AF-X1GVW7-F1
#
_cell.length_a   1.000
_cell.length_b   1.000
_cell.length_c   1.000
_cell.angle_alpha   90.00
_cell.angle_beta   90.00
_cell.angle_gamma   90.00
#
_symmetry.space_group_name_H-M   'P 1'
#
loop_
_entity.id
_entity.type
_entity.pdbx_description
1 polymer ?
#
loop_
_entity_poly.entity_id
_entity_poly.type
_entity_poly.pdbx_seq_one_letter_code
_entity_poly.pdbx_strand_id
1 'polypeptide(L)'
;RPITAEQLVYRFGNDLGLPMETQKHAINMLVEASRNGLLRTGKDPKGLAASVIYMAAKAGNCRKTQAEVSTVAKVTEVTLRSRSKQIRNKLQ
;
A
#
# COMPACT_ATOMS: atom_id res chain seq x y z
N ARG A 1 -5.40 20.70 0.59
CA ARG A 1 -5.71 19.43 1.30
C ARG A 1 -4.45 18.56 1.27
N PRO A 2 -4.07 17.91 2.38
CA PRO A 2 -2.93 16.99 2.39
C PRO A 2 -3.22 15.78 1.47
N ILE A 3 -2.18 15.25 0.82
CA ILE A 3 -2.27 14.03 0.01
C ILE A 3 -2.43 12.83 0.96
N THR A 4 -3.47 12.03 0.79
CA THR A 4 -3.70 10.84 1.62
C THR A 4 -3.13 9.57 0.98
N ALA A 5 -2.93 8.55 1.80
CA ALA A 5 -2.49 7.24 1.30
C ALA A 5 -3.52 6.63 0.35
N GLU A 6 -4.82 6.81 0.59
CA GLU A 6 -5.90 6.33 -0.27
C GLU A 6 -5.85 6.94 -1.67
N GLN A 7 -5.60 8.25 -1.77
CA GLN A 7 -5.43 8.91 -3.08
C GLN A 7 -4.22 8.37 -3.83
N LEU A 8 -3.13 8.08 -3.11
CA LEU A 8 -1.93 7.49 -3.69
C LEU A 8 -2.13 6.03 -4.09
N VAL A 9 -3.00 5.28 -3.39
CA VAL A 9 -3.31 3.89 -3.78
C VAL A 9 -3.91 3.85 -5.19
N TYR A 10 -4.88 4.72 -5.48
CA TYR A 10 -5.47 4.77 -6.82
C TYR A 10 -4.48 5.24 -7.88
N ARG A 11 -3.70 6.29 -7.58
CA ARG A 11 -2.68 6.79 -8.51
C ARG A 11 -1.65 5.72 -8.85
N PHE A 12 -1.00 5.15 -7.84
CA PHE A 12 0.05 4.14 -8.03
C PHE A 12 -0.53 2.84 -8.60
N GLY A 13 -1.76 2.47 -8.21
CA GLY A 13 -2.46 1.32 -8.78
C GLY A 13 -2.68 1.46 -10.29
N ASN A 14 -3.09 2.64 -10.76
CA ASN A 14 -3.21 2.95 -12.18
C ASN A 14 -1.85 2.91 -12.88
N ASP A 15 -0.81 3.53 -12.31
CA ASP A 15 0.56 3.52 -12.85
C ASP A 15 1.14 2.09 -12.95
N LEU A 16 0.68 1.17 -12.10
CA LEU A 16 1.07 -0.25 -12.10
C LEU A 16 0.18 -1.14 -12.99
N GLY A 17 -0.89 -0.59 -13.58
CA GLY A 17 -1.86 -1.35 -14.35
C GLY A 17 -2.67 -2.35 -13.52
N LEU A 18 -2.91 -2.05 -12.24
CA LEU A 18 -3.69 -2.91 -11.35
C LEU A 18 -5.19 -2.69 -11.58
N PRO A 19 -6.01 -3.76 -11.59
CA PRO A 19 -7.44 -3.63 -11.72
C PRO A 19 -8.05 -2.93 -10.49
N MET A 20 -9.16 -2.22 -10.70
CA MET A 20 -9.86 -1.47 -9.65
C MET A 20 -10.19 -2.32 -8.42
N GLU A 21 -10.53 -3.59 -8.63
CA GLU A 21 -10.73 -4.61 -7.58
C GLU A 21 -9.52 -4.70 -6.62
N THR A 22 -8.31 -4.81 -7.17
CA THR A 22 -7.06 -4.87 -6.37
C THR A 22 -6.79 -3.56 -5.64
N GLN A 23 -7.08 -2.42 -6.27
CA GLN A 23 -6.91 -1.11 -5.65
C GLN A 23 -7.87 -0.89 -4.48
N LYS A 24 -9.15 -1.28 -4.64
CA LYS A 24 -10.14 -1.28 -3.57
C LYS A 24 -9.75 -2.22 -2.43
N HIS A 25 -9.25 -3.41 -2.75
CA HIS A 25 -8.75 -4.35 -1.75
C HIS A 25 -7.59 -3.76 -0.94
N ALA A 26 -6.62 -3.11 -1.60
CA ALA A 26 -5.52 -2.42 -0.92
C ALA A 26 -6.01 -1.33 0.05
N ILE A 27 -7.03 -0.55 -0.33
CA ILE A 27 -7.64 0.45 0.56
C ILE A 27 -8.32 -0.22 1.76
N ASN A 28 -9.07 -1.30 1.53
CA ASN A 28 -9.73 -2.03 2.62
C ASN A 28 -8.72 -2.56 3.64
N MET A 29 -7.61 -3.15 3.17
CA MET A 29 -6.50 -3.58 4.04
C MET A 29 -5.93 -2.42 4.85
N LEU A 30 -5.77 -1.25 4.23
CA LEU A 30 -5.25 -0.06 4.91
C LEU A 30 -6.22 0.42 6.01
N VAL A 31 -7.52 0.48 5.70
CA VAL A 31 -8.60 0.87 6.62
C VAL A 31 -8.68 -0.09 7.80
N GLU A 32 -8.70 -1.40 7.52
CA GLU A 32 -8.74 -2.46 8.52
C GLU A 32 -7.53 -2.41 9.44
N ALA A 33 -6.31 -2.32 8.89
CA ALA A 33 -5.10 -2.19 9.69
C ALA A 33 -5.16 -0.96 10.61
N SER A 34 -5.77 0.13 10.15
CA SER A 34 -5.98 1.34 10.96
C SER A 34 -6.97 1.13 12.09
N ARG A 35 -8.07 0.40 11.84
CA ARG A 35 -9.03 0.01 12.89
C ARG A 35 -8.36 -0.87 13.94
N ASN A 36 -7.40 -1.69 13.52
CA ASN A 36 -6.60 -2.55 14.41
C ASN A 36 -5.38 -1.82 15.04
N GLY A 37 -5.37 -0.48 15.01
CA GLY A 37 -4.39 0.33 15.72
C GLY A 37 -3.08 0.59 14.95
N LEU A 38 -3.08 0.49 13.62
CA LEU A 38 -1.99 1.03 12.82
C LEU A 38 -1.97 2.56 12.94
N LEU A 39 -0.95 3.09 13.63
CA LEU A 39 -0.70 4.54 13.64
C LEU A 39 -0.35 5.00 12.22
N ARG A 40 -1.10 5.98 11.70
CA ARG A 40 -0.88 6.60 10.39
C ARG A 40 -0.21 7.98 10.49
N THR A 41 -0.47 8.71 11.57
CA THR A 41 0.11 10.03 11.84
C THR A 41 1.64 9.93 11.91
N GLY A 42 2.33 10.88 11.28
CA GLY A 42 3.80 10.91 11.21
C GLY A 42 4.44 9.86 10.29
N LYS A 43 3.65 9.02 9.61
CA LYS A 43 4.16 8.11 8.57
C LYS A 43 4.00 8.72 7.19
N ASP A 44 5.00 8.50 6.33
CA ASP A 44 4.92 8.88 4.92
C ASP A 44 3.76 8.13 4.23
N PRO A 45 2.74 8.85 3.71
CA PRO A 45 1.61 8.24 3.03
C PRO A 45 2.00 7.45 1.78
N LYS A 46 3.12 7.78 1.11
CA LYS A 46 3.63 7.01 -0.04
C LYS A 46 4.03 5.61 0.38
N GLY A 47 4.74 5.49 1.51
CA GLY A 47 5.15 4.20 2.05
C GLY A 47 3.97 3.32 2.45
N LEU A 48 2.92 3.91 3.06
CA LEU A 48 1.70 3.19 3.39
C LEU A 48 0.97 2.70 2.14
N ALA A 49 0.75 3.57 1.15
CA ALA A 49 0.09 3.25 -0.10
C ALA A 49 0.84 2.16 -0.89
N ALA A 50 2.15 2.30 -1.06
CA ALA A 50 3.01 1.32 -1.71
C ALA A 50 2.92 -0.06 -1.06
N SER A 51 2.93 -0.11 0.27
CA SER A 51 2.87 -1.36 1.01
C SER A 51 1.55 -2.10 0.88
N VAL A 52 0.42 -1.41 0.95
CA VAL A 52 -0.90 -2.06 0.79
C VAL A 52 -1.14 -2.48 -0.65
N ILE A 53 -0.66 -1.70 -1.63
CA ILE A 53 -0.65 -2.11 -3.04
C ILE A 53 0.13 -3.40 -3.22
N TYR A 54 1.37 -3.46 -2.73
CA TYR A 54 2.20 -4.64 -2.86
C TYR A 54 1.54 -5.86 -2.21
N MET A 55 0.96 -5.70 -1.03
CA MET A 55 0.27 -6.79 -0.34
C MET A 55 -0.97 -7.28 -1.10
N ALA A 56 -1.81 -6.38 -1.59
CA ALA A 56 -3.01 -6.71 -2.38
C ALA A 56 -2.65 -7.37 -3.73
N ALA A 57 -1.70 -6.79 -4.46
CA ALA A 57 -1.20 -7.33 -5.72
C ALA A 57 -0.58 -8.72 -5.54
N LYS A 58 0.14 -8.94 -4.42
CA LYS A 58 0.74 -10.25 -4.09
C LYS A 58 -0.31 -11.33 -3.77
N ALA A 59 -1.41 -10.95 -3.12
CA ALA A 59 -2.49 -11.85 -2.73
C ALA A 59 -3.42 -12.22 -3.91
N GLY A 60 -3.56 -11.33 -4.90
CA GLY A 60 -4.34 -11.59 -6.12
C GLY A 60 -3.52 -12.15 -7.28
N ASN A 61 -4.14 -12.16 -8.47
CA ASN A 61 -3.52 -12.61 -9.73
C ASN A 61 -2.70 -11.53 -10.45
N CYS A 62 -2.55 -10.35 -9.87
CA CYS A 62 -1.89 -9.19 -10.48
C CYS A 62 -0.57 -8.88 -9.76
N ARG A 63 0.29 -9.90 -9.61
CA ARG A 63 1.53 -9.79 -8.84
C ARG A 63 2.43 -8.67 -9.35
N LYS A 64 2.93 -7.89 -8.40
CA LYS A 64 3.98 -6.88 -8.59
C LYS A 64 5.13 -7.14 -7.63
N THR A 65 6.34 -6.90 -8.09
CA THR A 65 7.57 -6.97 -7.29
C THR A 65 7.68 -5.76 -6.36
N GLN A 66 8.51 -5.87 -5.31
CA GLN A 66 8.80 -4.72 -4.45
C GLN A 66 9.51 -3.61 -5.24
N ALA A 67 10.39 -3.98 -6.17
CA ALA A 67 11.07 -3.05 -7.07
C ALA A 67 10.09 -2.22 -7.91
N GLU A 68 9.14 -2.85 -8.60
CA GLU A 68 8.11 -2.15 -9.40
C GLU A 68 7.31 -1.15 -8.56
N VAL A 69 6.78 -1.61 -7.41
CA VAL A 69 5.93 -0.78 -6.57
C VAL A 69 6.71 0.36 -5.92
N SER A 70 7.93 0.08 -5.45
CA SER A 70 8.79 1.09 -4.82
C SER A 70 9.22 2.18 -5.81
N THR A 71 9.47 1.81 -7.07
CA THR A 71 9.81 2.72 -8.17
C THR A 71 8.66 3.69 -8.46
N VAL A 72 7.44 3.17 -8.64
CA VAL A 72 6.24 4.00 -8.87
C VAL A 72 5.96 4.93 -7.69
N ALA A 73 6.05 4.41 -6.47
CA ALA A 73 5.80 5.19 -5.26
C ALA A 73 6.93 6.15 -4.88
N LYS A 74 8.09 6.07 -5.53
CA LYS A 74 9.31 6.82 -5.20
C LYS A 74 9.72 6.66 -3.74
N VAL A 75 9.71 5.41 -3.27
CA VAL A 75 10.19 5.00 -1.94
C VAL A 75 11.24 3.91 -2.09
N THR A 76 11.99 3.60 -1.03
CA THR A 76 12.91 2.46 -1.07
C THR A 76 12.16 1.14 -0.84
N GLU A 77 12.70 0.03 -1.34
CA GLU A 77 12.19 -1.30 -1.03
C GLU A 77 12.23 -1.60 0.48
N VAL A 78 13.21 -1.05 1.20
CA VAL A 78 13.32 -1.19 2.66
C VAL A 78 12.14 -0.52 3.35
N THR A 79 11.77 0.70 2.93
CA THR A 79 10.57 1.40 3.41
C THR A 79 9.33 0.57 3.14
N LEU A 80 9.15 0.08 1.90
CA LEU A 80 8.02 -0.75 1.52
C LEU A 80 7.92 -2.01 2.39
N ARG A 81 9.03 -2.73 2.59
CA ARG A 81 9.08 -3.96 3.40
C ARG A 81 8.74 -3.71 4.86
N SER A 82 9.31 -2.65 5.44
CA SER A 82 9.06 -2.26 6.84
C SER A 82 7.59 -1.94 7.07
N ARG A 83 6.98 -1.14 6.18
CA ARG A 83 5.56 -0.77 6.27
C ARG A 83 4.63 -1.95 6.00
N SER A 84 4.94 -2.82 5.04
CA SER A 84 4.17 -4.05 4.81
C SER A 84 4.20 -4.99 6.02
N LYS A 85 5.33 -5.10 6.72
CA LYS A 85 5.41 -5.86 7.99
C LYS A 85 4.51 -5.25 9.06
N GLN A 86 4.55 -3.92 9.23
CA GLN A 86 3.68 -3.23 10.20
C GLN A 86 2.20 -3.43 9.89
N ILE A 87 1.80 -3.29 8.63
CA ILE A 87 0.40 -3.48 8.21
C ILE A 87 -0.03 -4.93 8.43
N ARG A 88 0.79 -5.91 8.02
CA ARG A 88 0.49 -7.33 8.20
C ARG A 88 0.25 -7.69 9.66
N ASN A 89 1.08 -7.20 10.57
CA ASN A 89 0.92 -7.43 12.01
C ASN A 89 -0.38 -6.83 12.60
N LYS A 90 -1.07 -5.97 11.85
CA LYS A 90 -2.36 -5.38 12.22
C LYS A 90 -3.54 -6.05 11.50
N LEU A 91 -3.29 -7.01 10.61
CA LEU A 91 -4.33 -7.79 9.91
C LEU A 91 -4.35 -9.26 10.36
N GLN A 92 -3.52 -9.60 11.35
CA GLN A 92 -3.56 -10.86 12.09
C GLN A 92 -4.36 -10.64 13.36
#